data_AF-A0A8T2ZG09-F1
#
_entry.id   AF-A0A8T2ZG09-F1
#
_cell.length_a   1.000
_cell.length_b   1.000
_cell.length_c   1.000
_cell.angle_alpha   90.00
_cell.angle_beta   90.00
_cell.angle_gamma   90.00
#
_symmetry.space_group_name_H-M   'P 1'
#
loop_
_entity.id
_entity.type
_entity.pdbx_description
1 polymer ?
#
loop_
_entity_poly.entity_id
_entity_poly.type
_entity_poly.pdbx_seq_one_letter_code
_entity_poly.pdbx_strand_id
1 'polypeptide(L)'
;MVPKKHAEEHFLNTHAPVACSLCSETMEREILAVHKGENCPQRIVTCEFCEFPLPAVDLAEHQEVCGNRTELCHMCNRYIRLRERYNHESRCTGLPDTTVESSRDVRAAERRQPQGPRRRQPQDFSRKRLLFTIAITGIAVLLGSFLFQKKTEDSQVH
;
A
#
# COMPACT_ATOMS: atom_id res chain seq x y z
N MET A 1 41.32 -28.34 6.78
CA MET A 1 41.30 -29.73 7.29
C MET A 1 40.86 -29.68 8.74
N VAL A 2 39.73 -30.32 9.09
CA VAL A 2 39.18 -30.31 10.47
C VAL A 2 39.53 -31.63 11.17
N PRO A 3 40.06 -31.62 12.41
CA PRO A 3 40.31 -32.86 13.15
C PRO A 3 39.04 -33.68 13.34
N LYS A 4 39.09 -35.02 13.16
CA LYS A 4 37.91 -35.91 13.22
C LYS A 4 37.05 -35.71 14.47
N LYS A 5 37.68 -35.47 15.63
CA LYS A 5 37.00 -35.20 16.91
C LYS A 5 36.09 -33.96 16.91
N HIS A 6 36.33 -33.00 16.00
CA HIS A 6 35.55 -31.76 15.88
C HIS A 6 34.77 -31.69 14.56
N ALA A 7 34.73 -32.78 13.79
CA ALA A 7 34.07 -32.79 12.49
C ALA A 7 32.55 -32.58 12.61
N GLU A 8 31.93 -33.16 13.64
CA GLU A 8 30.50 -33.04 13.90
C GLU A 8 30.13 -31.61 14.33
N GLU A 9 30.85 -31.05 15.30
CA GLU A 9 30.67 -29.66 15.73
C GLU A 9 30.88 -28.67 14.57
N HIS A 10 31.92 -28.88 13.76
CA HIS A 10 32.15 -28.08 12.56
C HIS A 10 30.98 -28.18 11.57
N PHE A 11 30.48 -29.39 11.32
CA PHE A 11 29.33 -29.59 10.43
C PHE A 11 28.10 -28.84 10.96
N LEU A 12 27.74 -29.02 12.24
CA LEU A 12 26.59 -28.37 12.86
C LEU A 12 26.66 -26.84 12.82
N ASN A 13 27.86 -26.28 12.98
CA ASN A 13 28.04 -24.83 12.99
C ASN A 13 28.17 -24.22 11.59
N THR A 14 28.71 -24.97 10.62
CA THR A 14 29.11 -24.42 9.32
C THR A 14 28.21 -24.87 8.17
N HIS A 15 27.83 -26.15 8.14
CA HIS A 15 27.19 -26.77 6.99
C HIS A 15 25.78 -27.30 7.27
N ALA A 16 25.39 -27.43 8.53
CA ALA A 16 24.07 -27.94 8.86
C ALA A 16 22.98 -27.02 8.30
N PRO A 17 21.96 -27.59 7.64
CA PRO A 17 20.83 -26.84 7.15
C PRO A 17 20.11 -26.08 8.28
N VAL A 18 19.59 -24.92 7.94
CA VAL A 18 18.88 -24.01 8.85
C VAL A 18 17.46 -23.78 8.35
N ALA A 19 16.51 -23.68 9.29
CA ALA A 19 15.13 -23.39 8.95
C ALA A 19 14.90 -21.87 8.79
N CYS A 20 14.10 -21.49 7.80
CA CYS A 20 13.65 -20.12 7.64
C CYS A 20 12.64 -19.77 8.75
N SER A 21 12.86 -18.63 9.41
CA SER A 21 11.98 -18.16 10.50
C SER A 21 10.58 -17.72 10.05
N LEU A 22 10.35 -17.54 8.74
CA LEU A 22 9.07 -17.06 8.20
C LEU A 22 8.21 -18.20 7.65
N CYS A 23 8.80 -19.15 6.92
CA CYS A 23 8.08 -20.25 6.29
C CYS A 23 8.44 -21.65 6.83
N SER A 24 9.38 -21.74 7.77
CA SER A 24 9.87 -23.00 8.37
C SER A 24 10.52 -24.00 7.41
N GLU A 25 10.78 -23.59 6.16
CA GLU A 25 11.50 -24.40 5.18
C GLU A 25 12.98 -24.51 5.54
N THR A 26 13.57 -25.70 5.39
CA THR A 26 14.97 -25.98 5.72
C THR A 26 15.85 -25.86 4.49
N MET A 27 16.97 -25.13 4.62
CA MET A 27 17.86 -24.81 3.50
C MET A 27 19.31 -24.62 3.97
N GLU A 28 20.26 -24.54 3.03
CA GLU A 28 21.66 -24.24 3.34
C GLU A 28 21.81 -22.84 3.95
N ARG A 29 22.82 -22.65 4.81
CA ARG A 29 23.02 -21.39 5.53
C ARG A 29 23.36 -20.25 4.58
N GLU A 30 24.10 -20.54 3.52
CA GLU A 30 24.55 -19.60 2.50
C GLU A 30 23.36 -19.02 1.71
N ILE A 31 22.32 -19.82 1.46
CA ILE A 31 21.14 -19.40 0.68
C ILE A 31 20.04 -18.77 1.53
N LEU A 32 20.09 -18.90 2.86
CA LEU A 32 19.07 -18.38 3.77
C LEU A 32 18.83 -16.87 3.60
N ALA A 33 19.89 -16.09 3.35
CA ALA A 33 19.78 -14.64 3.15
C ALA A 33 19.00 -14.31 1.87
N VAL A 34 19.35 -14.96 0.75
CA VAL A 34 18.68 -14.79 -0.54
C VAL A 34 17.23 -15.30 -0.45
N HIS A 35 17.01 -16.43 0.21
CA HIS A 35 15.66 -16.93 0.45
C HIS A 35 14.80 -15.89 1.18
N LYS A 36 15.26 -15.35 2.32
CA LYS A 36 14.50 -14.36 3.08
C LYS A 36 14.19 -13.08 2.29
N GLY A 37 15.12 -12.63 1.45
CA GLY A 37 14.98 -11.41 0.65
C GLY A 37 14.08 -11.58 -0.58
N GLU A 38 14.20 -12.70 -1.29
CA GLU A 38 13.68 -12.81 -2.66
C GLU A 38 12.73 -13.99 -2.87
N ASN A 39 12.99 -15.14 -2.24
CA ASN A 39 12.27 -16.38 -2.56
C ASN A 39 11.21 -16.76 -1.53
N CYS A 40 11.31 -16.28 -0.30
CA CYS A 40 10.43 -16.70 0.78
C CYS A 40 8.99 -16.29 0.46
N PRO A 41 8.03 -17.24 0.44
CA PRO A 41 6.63 -16.93 0.15
C PRO A 41 5.98 -16.07 1.23
N GLN A 42 6.53 -16.11 2.45
CA GLN A 42 6.08 -15.35 3.61
C GLN A 42 6.81 -14.01 3.78
N ARG A 43 7.70 -13.62 2.86
CA ARG A 43 8.32 -12.29 2.91
C ARG A 43 7.24 -11.22 2.67
N ILE A 44 7.40 -10.08 3.35
CA ILE A 44 6.48 -8.95 3.18
C ILE A 44 6.88 -8.16 1.93
N VAL A 45 5.93 -7.97 1.04
CA VAL A 45 6.02 -7.16 -0.18
C VAL A 45 4.85 -6.17 -0.20
N THR A 46 4.98 -5.08 -0.95
CA THR A 46 3.92 -4.06 -1.05
C THR A 46 3.20 -4.17 -2.38
N CYS A 47 1.87 -4.07 -2.35
CA CYS A 47 1.06 -3.99 -3.56
C CYS A 47 1.39 -2.71 -4.36
N GLU A 48 1.67 -2.84 -5.66
CA GLU A 48 1.99 -1.70 -6.53
C GLU A 48 0.83 -0.71 -6.74
N PHE A 49 -0.42 -1.14 -6.51
CA PHE A 49 -1.61 -0.31 -6.74
C PHE A 49 -2.08 0.46 -5.51
N CYS A 50 -1.90 -0.10 -4.31
CA CYS A 50 -2.42 0.49 -3.07
C CYS A 50 -1.40 0.57 -1.93
N GLU A 51 -0.15 0.18 -2.18
CA GLU A 51 0.98 0.23 -1.23
C GLU A 51 0.76 -0.60 0.05
N PHE A 52 -0.26 -1.46 0.07
CA PHE A 52 -0.55 -2.30 1.23
C PHE A 52 0.52 -3.39 1.37
N PRO A 53 1.14 -3.57 2.57
CA PRO A 53 2.11 -4.62 2.83
C PRO A 53 1.41 -5.97 3.10
N LEU A 54 1.84 -7.02 2.40
CA LEU A 54 1.28 -8.37 2.54
C LEU A 54 2.33 -9.45 2.21
N PRO A 55 2.10 -10.72 2.63
CA PRO A 55 2.94 -11.84 2.23
C PRO A 55 3.01 -11.99 0.70
N ALA A 56 4.18 -12.35 0.18
CA ALA A 56 4.38 -12.53 -1.26
C ALA A 56 3.47 -13.60 -1.88
N VAL A 57 3.09 -14.63 -1.10
CA VAL A 57 2.13 -15.66 -1.52
C VAL A 57 0.75 -15.09 -1.87
N ASP A 58 0.32 -14.03 -1.19
CA ASP A 58 -1.01 -13.44 -1.37
C ASP A 58 -1.01 -12.27 -2.38
N LEU A 59 0.17 -11.82 -2.81
CA LEU A 59 0.32 -10.62 -3.64
C LEU A 59 -0.42 -10.72 -4.98
N ALA A 60 -0.31 -11.85 -5.68
CA ALA A 60 -0.91 -12.02 -6.99
C ALA A 60 -2.45 -11.97 -6.94
N GLU A 61 -3.06 -12.73 -6.03
CA GLU A 61 -4.51 -12.71 -5.83
C GLU A 61 -5.01 -11.31 -5.43
N HIS A 62 -4.28 -10.65 -4.53
CA HIS A 62 -4.58 -9.27 -4.16
C HIS A 62 -4.49 -8.32 -5.36
N GLN A 63 -3.46 -8.41 -6.21
CA GLN A 63 -3.26 -7.53 -7.36
C GLN A 63 -4.32 -7.71 -8.45
N GLU A 64 -4.87 -8.91 -8.61
CA GLU A 64 -5.98 -9.16 -9.53
C GLU A 64 -7.24 -8.39 -9.12
N VAL A 65 -7.56 -8.35 -7.83
CA VAL A 65 -8.71 -7.58 -7.33
C VAL A 65 -8.39 -6.09 -7.23
N CYS A 66 -7.23 -5.76 -6.66
CA CYS A 66 -6.83 -4.39 -6.37
C CYS A 66 -6.60 -3.59 -7.66
N GLY A 67 -5.96 -4.18 -8.68
CA GLY A 67 -5.70 -3.53 -9.96
C GLY A 67 -6.95 -3.19 -10.77
N ASN A 68 -8.05 -3.91 -10.54
CA ASN A 68 -9.36 -3.68 -11.17
C ASN A 68 -10.17 -2.56 -10.50
N ARG A 69 -9.77 -2.08 -9.32
CA ARG A 69 -10.38 -0.91 -8.70
C ARG A 69 -10.19 0.30 -9.61
N THR A 70 -11.19 1.16 -9.67
CA THR A 70 -11.14 2.39 -10.46
C THR A 70 -11.03 3.62 -9.59
N GLU A 71 -10.30 4.62 -10.09
CA GLU A 71 -10.19 5.96 -9.52
C GLU A 71 -10.63 7.00 -10.56
N LEU A 72 -11.16 8.14 -10.09
CA LEU A 72 -11.57 9.22 -10.98
C LEU A 72 -10.35 10.04 -11.38
N CYS A 73 -10.05 10.11 -12.68
CA CYS A 73 -9.09 11.07 -13.20
C CYS A 73 -9.68 12.47 -13.14
N HIS A 74 -9.04 13.38 -12.40
CA HIS A 74 -9.53 14.76 -12.24
C HIS A 74 -9.35 15.63 -13.49
N MET A 75 -8.49 15.21 -14.44
CA MET A 75 -8.26 15.96 -15.67
C MET A 75 -9.35 15.70 -16.71
N CYS A 76 -9.69 14.43 -16.94
CA CYS A 76 -10.68 14.04 -17.96
C CYS A 76 -12.00 13.51 -17.38
N ASN A 77 -12.17 13.50 -16.06
CA ASN A 77 -13.35 12.97 -15.35
C ASN A 77 -13.74 11.53 -15.74
N ARG A 78 -12.79 10.72 -16.24
CA ARG A 78 -13.00 9.28 -16.49
C ARG A 78 -12.59 8.46 -15.29
N TYR A 79 -13.36 7.39 -15.01
CA TYR A 79 -12.92 6.34 -14.11
C TYR A 79 -11.90 5.46 -14.82
N ILE A 80 -10.71 5.38 -14.26
CA ILE A 80 -9.58 4.62 -14.80
C ILE A 80 -9.23 3.49 -13.83
N ARG A 81 -8.91 2.31 -14.32
CA ARG A 81 -8.43 1.21 -13.46
C ARG A 81 -7.04 1.53 -12.94
N LEU A 82 -6.73 1.10 -11.72
CA LEU A 82 -5.41 1.31 -11.12
C LEU A 82 -4.29 0.71 -11.98
N ARG A 83 -4.50 -0.49 -12.55
CA ARG A 83 -3.52 -1.12 -13.46
C ARG A 83 -3.28 -0.31 -14.75
N GLU A 84 -4.25 0.49 -15.17
CA GLU A 84 -4.17 1.31 -16.39
C GLU A 84 -3.71 2.74 -16.12
N ARG A 85 -3.51 3.12 -14.85
CA ARG A 85 -3.27 4.51 -14.42
C ARG A 85 -2.05 5.13 -15.08
N TYR A 86 -0.91 4.43 -15.09
CA TYR A 86 0.32 4.94 -15.72
C TYR A 86 0.15 5.17 -17.23
N ASN A 87 -0.51 4.24 -17.94
CA ASN A 87 -0.81 4.41 -19.36
C ASN A 87 -1.76 5.60 -19.59
N HIS A 88 -2.76 5.76 -18.72
CA HIS A 88 -3.68 6.87 -18.79
C HIS A 88 -2.99 8.21 -18.56
N GLU A 89 -2.17 8.35 -17.51
CA GLU A 89 -1.48 9.60 -17.16
C GLU A 89 -0.62 10.11 -18.32
N SER A 90 0.12 9.22 -19.00
CA SER A 90 0.95 9.59 -20.16
C SER A 90 0.16 10.02 -21.41
N ARG A 91 -1.11 9.65 -21.52
CA ARG A 91 -1.97 9.90 -22.70
C ARG A 91 -3.19 10.76 -22.38
N CYS A 92 -3.29 11.28 -21.16
CA CYS A 92 -4.47 12.00 -20.72
C CYS A 92 -4.56 13.35 -21.44
N THR A 93 -5.58 13.51 -22.29
CA THR A 93 -5.82 14.74 -23.02
C THR A 93 -6.54 15.81 -22.20
N GLY A 94 -6.96 15.49 -20.95
CA GLY A 94 -7.75 16.40 -20.10
C GLY A 94 -9.14 16.74 -20.64
N LEU A 95 -9.56 16.13 -21.77
CA LEU A 95 -10.89 16.33 -22.32
C LEU A 95 -11.86 15.33 -21.69
N PRO A 96 -12.98 15.79 -21.12
CA PRO A 96 -14.04 14.91 -20.66
C PRO A 96 -14.59 14.15 -21.86
N ASP A 97 -14.79 12.85 -21.68
CA ASP A 97 -15.33 12.02 -22.73
C ASP A 97 -16.82 12.32 -22.91
N THR A 98 -17.15 13.15 -23.90
CA THR A 98 -18.53 13.40 -24.30
C THR A 98 -19.12 12.26 -25.11
N THR A 99 -18.32 11.22 -25.44
CA THR A 99 -18.78 10.02 -26.16
C THR A 99 -19.38 8.98 -25.21
N VAL A 100 -20.26 9.44 -24.31
CA VAL A 100 -21.23 8.53 -23.72
C VAL A 100 -22.21 8.17 -24.83
N GLU A 101 -21.89 7.09 -25.54
CA GLU A 101 -22.85 6.35 -26.32
C GLU A 101 -24.07 6.12 -25.41
N SER A 102 -25.20 6.72 -25.82
CA SER A 102 -26.49 6.63 -25.14
C SER A 102 -27.01 5.18 -25.22
N SER A 103 -26.39 4.26 -24.46
CA SER A 103 -26.90 2.89 -24.30
C SER A 103 -28.09 2.85 -23.33
N ARG A 104 -28.57 4.01 -22.87
CA ARG A 104 -29.74 4.10 -21.99
C ARG A 104 -31.08 3.97 -22.74
N ASP A 105 -31.09 4.03 -24.07
CA ASP A 105 -32.34 3.97 -24.84
C ASP A 105 -32.94 2.56 -24.99
N VAL A 106 -32.23 1.49 -24.60
CA VAL A 106 -32.77 0.11 -24.72
C VAL A 106 -33.50 -0.38 -23.45
N ARG A 107 -33.36 0.30 -22.31
CA ARG A 107 -34.00 -0.13 -21.02
C ARG A 107 -35.13 0.76 -20.54
N ALA A 108 -35.61 1.69 -21.36
CA ALA A 108 -36.73 2.58 -21.00
C ALA A 108 -38.11 1.88 -21.03
N ALA A 109 -38.22 0.67 -21.59
CA ALA A 109 -39.50 -0.03 -21.73
C ALA A 109 -39.96 -0.83 -20.50
N GLU A 110 -39.14 -1.02 -19.45
CA GLU A 110 -39.43 -2.08 -18.46
C GLU A 110 -39.28 -1.69 -16.97
N ARG A 111 -39.61 -0.45 -16.59
CA ARG A 111 -39.81 -0.11 -15.16
C ARG A 111 -40.95 0.87 -14.92
N ARG A 112 -42.20 0.38 -15.02
CA ARG A 112 -43.29 0.89 -14.18
C ARG A 112 -43.36 0.07 -12.88
N GLN A 113 -42.57 0.40 -11.85
CA GLN A 113 -42.98 0.35 -10.43
C GLN A 113 -41.92 0.97 -9.48
N PRO A 114 -42.33 1.54 -8.33
CA PRO A 114 -41.71 2.73 -7.75
C PRO A 114 -40.72 2.50 -6.60
N GLN A 115 -39.82 3.49 -6.47
CA GLN A 115 -39.17 4.05 -5.27
C GLN A 115 -38.60 3.12 -4.19
N GLY A 116 -37.26 3.05 -4.16
CA GLY A 116 -36.44 2.79 -2.97
C GLY A 116 -35.42 3.93 -2.78
N PRO A 117 -35.01 4.25 -1.53
CA PRO A 117 -34.34 5.52 -1.22
C PRO A 117 -32.90 5.57 -1.74
N ARG A 118 -32.52 6.72 -2.32
CA ARG A 118 -31.14 7.05 -2.72
C ARG A 118 -30.23 7.01 -1.50
N ARG A 119 -29.28 6.06 -1.47
CA ARG A 119 -28.19 6.05 -0.50
C ARG A 119 -27.24 7.22 -0.79
N ARG A 120 -27.38 8.29 0.00
CA ARG A 120 -26.45 9.41 0.08
C ARG A 120 -25.14 8.88 0.66
N GLN A 121 -24.03 8.89 -0.10
CA GLN A 121 -22.69 8.72 0.47
C GLN A 121 -22.15 10.11 0.86
N PRO A 122 -21.86 10.36 2.16
CA PRO A 122 -21.26 11.61 2.59
C PRO A 122 -19.73 11.48 2.74
N GLN A 123 -19.03 12.56 2.35
CA GLN A 123 -17.87 13.11 3.05
C GLN A 123 -16.57 12.27 3.17
N ASP A 124 -16.07 11.64 2.10
CA ASP A 124 -14.67 11.14 2.13
C ASP A 124 -13.62 12.24 1.94
N PHE A 125 -13.97 13.35 1.28
CA PHE A 125 -13.08 14.51 1.14
C PHE A 125 -12.87 15.27 2.46
N SER A 126 -13.83 15.20 3.39
CA SER A 126 -13.75 15.90 4.67
C SER A 126 -12.75 15.24 5.63
N ARG A 127 -12.60 13.90 5.58
CA ARG A 127 -11.73 13.18 6.50
C ARG A 127 -10.26 13.36 6.17
N LYS A 128 -9.88 13.28 4.90
CA LYS A 128 -8.48 13.51 4.49
C LYS A 128 -8.04 14.95 4.81
N ARG A 129 -8.85 15.97 4.48
CA ARG A 129 -8.55 17.37 4.79
C ARG A 129 -8.56 17.68 6.30
N LEU A 130 -9.42 17.01 7.08
CA LEU A 130 -9.41 17.11 8.55
C LEU A 130 -8.16 16.47 9.16
N LEU A 131 -7.73 15.30 8.66
CA LEU A 131 -6.50 14.65 9.12
C LEU A 131 -5.25 15.49 8.77
N PHE A 132 -5.19 16.06 7.57
CA PHE A 132 -4.10 16.97 7.19
C PHE A 132 -4.07 18.23 8.07
N THR A 133 -5.23 18.81 8.41
CA THR A 133 -5.27 20.00 9.28
C THR A 133 -4.90 19.69 10.73
N ILE A 134 -5.33 18.55 11.28
CA ILE A 134 -4.94 18.11 12.64
C ILE A 134 -3.44 17.83 12.72
N ALA A 135 -2.85 17.21 11.69
CA ALA A 135 -1.41 16.97 11.66
C ALA A 135 -0.60 18.28 11.61
N ILE A 136 -1.04 19.25 10.80
CA ILE A 136 -0.35 20.56 10.67
C ILE A 136 -0.45 21.37 11.97
N THR A 137 -1.62 21.42 12.61
CA THR A 137 -1.77 22.16 13.87
C THR A 137 -1.02 21.49 15.03
N GLY A 138 -0.99 20.16 15.09
CA GLY A 138 -0.22 19.43 16.09
C GLY A 138 1.29 19.70 16.01
N ILE A 139 1.86 19.71 14.79
CA ILE A 139 3.29 20.00 14.57
C ILE A 139 3.62 21.44 14.99
N ALA A 140 2.76 22.42 14.65
CA ALA A 140 2.98 23.82 15.02
C ALA A 140 2.99 24.05 16.55
N VAL A 141 2.11 23.37 17.30
CA VAL A 141 2.05 23.47 18.76
C VAL A 141 3.25 22.83 19.43
N LEU A 142 3.73 21.68 18.93
CA LEU A 142 4.91 21.01 19.47
C LEU A 142 6.19 21.83 19.25
N LEU A 143 6.37 22.38 18.04
CA LEU A 143 7.53 23.23 17.74
C LEU A 143 7.48 24.55 18.53
N GLY A 144 6.31 25.17 18.66
CA GLY A 144 6.14 26.40 19.46
C GLY A 144 6.45 26.19 20.94
N SER A 145 6.00 25.07 21.51
CA SER A 145 6.23 24.74 22.93
C SER A 145 7.70 24.42 23.22
N PHE A 146 8.38 23.73 22.30
CA PHE A 146 9.80 23.42 22.43
C PHE A 146 10.68 24.68 22.35
N LEU A 147 10.35 25.61 21.44
CA LEU A 147 11.05 26.89 21.32
C LEU A 147 10.80 27.82 22.51
N PHE A 148 9.61 27.78 23.12
CA PHE A 148 9.32 28.52 24.34
C PHE A 148 10.02 27.94 25.59
N GLN A 149 10.07 26.61 25.75
CA GLN A 149 10.83 26.00 26.85
C GLN A 149 12.32 26.33 26.77
N LYS A 150 12.90 26.25 25.56
CA LYS A 150 14.29 26.63 25.34
C LYS A 150 14.57 28.10 25.67
N LYS A 151 13.58 29.00 25.50
CA LYS A 151 13.72 30.43 25.81
C LYS A 151 13.56 30.74 27.30
N THR A 152 12.78 29.92 28.04
CA THR A 152 12.67 30.05 29.50
C THR A 152 13.87 29.48 30.26
N GLU A 153 14.52 28.43 29.74
CA GLU A 153 15.77 27.90 30.32
C GLU A 153 16.93 28.90 30.14
N ASP A 154 17.05 29.54 28.98
CA ASP A 154 18.14 30.48 28.69
C ASP A 154 18.00 31.83 29.45
N SER A 155 16.79 32.21 29.86
CA SER A 155 16.54 33.41 30.68
C SER A 155 16.70 33.19 32.19
N GLN A 156 16.86 31.95 32.67
CA GLN A 156 17.01 31.67 34.11
C GLN A 156 18.49 31.52 34.55
N VAL A 157 19.44 31.67 33.63
CA VAL A 157 20.90 31.53 33.88
C VAL A 157 21.67 32.84 33.69
N HIS A 158 21.04 33.99 33.93
CA HIS A 158 21.73 35.28 34.08
C HIS A 158 21.27 36.02 35.33
#